data_AF-A0A3Q2DFS9-F1
#
_entry.id   AF-A0A3Q2DFS9-F1
#
_cell.length_a   1.000
_cell.length_b   1.000
_cell.length_c   1.000
_cell.angle_alpha   90.00
_cell.angle_beta   90.00
_cell.angle_gamma   90.00
#
_symmetry.space_group_name_H-M   'P 1'
#
loop_
_entity.id
_entity.type
_entity.pdbx_description
1 polymer ?
#
loop_
_entity_poly.entity_id
_entity_poly.type
_entity_poly.pdbx_seq_one_letter_code
_entity_poly.pdbx_strand_id
1 'polypeptide(L)' 'MMQFSSVPVDPQFLDLRVAVLGNVDSGKSTLLGVLTQGELDNGRGRARLNLFRHLHEIQTGRTSSISFEILGFNSKGEV' A
#
# COMPACT_ATOMS: atom_id res chain seq x y z
N MET A 1 -3.83 24.19 -32.13
CA MET A 1 -4.66 23.02 -31.81
C MET A 1 -3.73 21.99 -31.18
N MET A 2 -3.71 21.86 -29.86
CA MET A 2 -2.83 20.92 -29.15
C MET A 2 -3.52 19.56 -29.07
N GLN A 3 -2.96 18.54 -29.71
CA GLN A 3 -3.40 17.16 -29.56
C GLN A 3 -2.94 16.66 -28.19
N PHE A 4 -3.89 16.38 -27.31
CA PHE A 4 -3.64 15.55 -26.14
C PHE A 4 -3.39 14.12 -26.64
N SER A 5 -2.14 13.68 -26.62
CA SER A 5 -1.79 12.27 -26.79
C SER A 5 -2.41 11.51 -25.63
N SER A 6 -3.45 10.72 -25.88
CA SER A 6 -3.91 9.70 -24.94
C SER A 6 -2.74 8.77 -24.65
N VAL A 7 -2.32 8.70 -23.38
CA VAL A 7 -1.35 7.70 -22.93
C VAL A 7 -1.86 6.33 -23.40
N PRO A 8 -1.06 5.52 -24.12
CA PRO A 8 -1.49 4.20 -24.53
C PRO A 8 -1.77 3.38 -23.28
N VAL A 9 -3.01 2.90 -23.13
CA VAL A 9 -3.30 1.85 -22.15
C VAL A 9 -2.66 0.59 -22.72
N ASP A 10 -1.49 0.19 -22.22
CA ASP A 10 -0.87 -1.07 -22.61
C ASP A 10 -1.82 -2.20 -22.17
N PRO A 11 -2.42 -2.97 -23.11
CA PRO A 11 -3.37 -4.03 -22.75
C PRO A 11 -2.75 -5.17 -21.93
N GLN A 12 -1.43 -5.16 -21.73
CA GLN A 12 -0.71 -6.16 -20.95
C GLN A 12 -0.84 -5.97 -19.43
N PHE A 13 -1.19 -4.77 -18.93
CA PHE A 13 -1.22 -4.49 -17.49
C PHE A 13 -2.45 -3.68 -17.08
N LEU A 14 -3.15 -4.14 -16.04
CA LEU A 14 -4.23 -3.41 -15.38
C LEU A 14 -3.67 -2.68 -14.16
N ASP A 15 -3.70 -1.34 -14.17
CA ASP A 15 -3.40 -0.52 -12.99
C ASP A 15 -4.71 -0.19 -12.25
N LEU A 16 -4.79 -0.58 -10.97
CA LEU A 16 -5.93 -0.30 -10.09
C LEU A 16 -5.44 0.42 -8.83
N ARG A 17 -6.04 1.59 -8.56
CA ARG A 17 -5.77 2.36 -7.34
C ARG A 17 -6.82 2.07 -6.28
N VAL A 18 -6.38 1.49 -5.17
CA VAL A 18 -7.25 1.17 -4.02
C VAL A 18 -6.83 2.01 -2.83
N ALA A 19 -7.80 2.67 -2.19
CA ALA A 19 -7.59 3.40 -0.94
C ALA A 19 -8.10 2.57 0.25
N VAL A 20 -7.29 2.46 1.30
CA VAL A 20 -7.69 1.78 2.56
C VAL A 20 -8.07 2.83 3.59
N LEU A 21 -9.34 2.83 4.00
CA LEU A 21 -9.92 3.78 4.95
C LEU A 21 -10.50 3.03 6.16
N GLY A 22 -10.69 3.74 7.28
CA GLY A 22 -11.28 3.16 8.50
C GLY A 22 -10.74 3.76 9.79
N ASN A 23 -11.35 3.39 10.92
CA ASN A 23 -11.07 3.96 12.23
C ASN A 23 -9.61 3.74 12.70
N VAL A 24 -9.15 4.53 13.67
CA VAL A 24 -7.86 4.31 14.34
C VAL A 24 -7.80 2.89 14.91
N ASP A 25 -6.62 2.28 14.88
CA ASP A 25 -6.33 0.92 15.37
C ASP A 25 -7.06 -0.24 14.66
N SER A 26 -7.76 0.02 13.55
CA SER A 26 -8.41 -1.04 12.74
C SER A 26 -7.44 -1.89 11.89
N GLY A 27 -6.13 -1.78 12.11
CA GLY A 27 -5.12 -2.61 11.43
C GLY A 27 -4.80 -2.23 9.97
N LYS A 28 -5.26 -1.08 9.45
CA LYS A 28 -5.07 -0.69 8.03
C LYS A 28 -3.61 -0.76 7.55
N SER A 29 -2.72 -0.06 8.24
CA SER A 29 -1.29 -0.04 7.90
C SER A 29 -0.63 -1.39 8.12
N THR A 30 -1.09 -2.18 9.10
CA THR A 30 -0.57 -3.54 9.31
C THR A 30 -0.96 -4.43 8.14
N LEU A 31 -2.21 -4.39 7.69
CA LEU A 31 -2.69 -5.15 6.54
C LEU A 31 -1.95 -4.77 5.25
N LEU A 32 -1.81 -3.46 4.98
CA LEU A 32 -1.04 -2.98 3.83
C LEU A 32 0.40 -3.49 3.88
N GLY A 33 1.06 -3.41 5.04
CA GLY A 33 2.42 -3.91 5.20
C GLY A 33 2.54 -5.41 4.93
N VAL A 34 1.58 -6.23 5.40
CA VAL A 34 1.57 -7.68 5.11
C VAL A 34 1.41 -7.93 3.61
N LEU A 35 0.45 -7.26 2.98
CA LEU A 35 0.14 -7.47 1.56
C LEU A 35 1.30 -7.07 0.64
N THR A 36 2.04 -6.00 0.97
CA THR A 36 3.06 -5.44 0.07
C THR A 36 4.47 -5.96 0.36
N GLN A 37 4.72 -6.48 1.56
CA GLN A 37 6.05 -7.00 1.96
C GLN A 37 6.12 -8.53 1.95
N GLY A 38 4.99 -9.23 1.90
CA GLY A 38 4.94 -10.70 1.87
C GLY A 38 5.30 -11.38 3.20
N GLU A 39 5.49 -10.61 4.29
CA GLU A 39 5.74 -11.14 5.64
C GLU A 39 4.50 -11.00 6.52
N LEU A 40 4.17 -12.05 7.27
CA LEU A 40 3.10 -12.00 8.26
C LEU A 40 3.47 -11.10 9.44
N ASP A 41 2.49 -10.36 9.94
CA ASP A 41 2.66 -9.55 11.15
C ASP A 41 2.88 -10.44 12.39
N ASN A 42 3.67 -9.95 13.34
CA ASN A 42 3.95 -10.66 14.60
C ASN A 42 2.90 -10.40 15.70
N GLY A 43 1.73 -9.84 15.34
CA GLY A 43 0.69 -9.43 16.28
C GLY A 43 1.02 -8.16 17.08
N ARG A 44 2.17 -7.53 16.81
CA ARG A 44 2.61 -6.27 17.44
C ARG A 44 2.76 -5.13 16.44
N GLY A 45 2.26 -5.30 15.21
CA GLY A 45 2.35 -4.28 14.17
C GLY A 45 3.77 -4.08 13.64
N ARG A 46 4.57 -5.15 13.55
CA ARG A 46 5.86 -5.13 12.84
C ARG A 46 5.68 -4.81 11.36
N ALA A 47 4.63 -5.34 10.71
CA ALA A 47 4.42 -5.17 9.28
C ALA A 47 4.22 -3.70 8.86
N ARG A 48 3.58 -2.87 9.71
CA ARG A 48 3.38 -1.45 9.42
C ARG A 48 4.61 -0.57 9.57
N LEU A 49 5.70 -1.07 10.18
CA LEU A 49 6.92 -0.27 10.39
C LEU A 49 7.52 0.19 9.06
N ASN A 50 7.40 -0.63 8.00
CA ASN A 50 7.87 -0.31 6.66
C ASN A 50 7.06 0.83 6.01
N LEU A 51 5.87 1.15 6.53
CA LEU A 51 5.01 2.23 6.04
C LEU A 51 5.20 3.54 6.81
N PHE A 52 5.83 3.51 7.98
CA PHE A 52 6.07 4.70 8.78
C PHE A 52 7.20 5.54 8.19
N ARG A 53 6.94 6.84 8.04
CA ARG A 53 7.88 7.81 7.46
C ARG A 53 8.40 8.78 8.50
N HIS A 54 7.69 8.95 9.61
CA HIS A 54 8.05 9.90 10.65
C HIS A 54 8.37 9.21 11.98
N LEU A 55 9.31 9.79 12.72
CA LEU A 55 9.75 9.26 14.02
C LEU A 55 8.58 9.08 14.99
N HIS A 56 7.64 10.03 15.02
CA HIS A 56 6.48 9.93 15.92
C HIS A 56 5.53 8.79 15.53
N GLU A 57 5.49 8.35 14.28
CA GLU A 57 4.71 7.17 13.88
C GLU A 57 5.33 5.90 14.44
N ILE A 58 6.67 5.79 14.39
CA ILE A 58 7.42 4.66 14.97
C ILE A 58 7.25 4.62 16.49
N GLN A 59 7.37 5.77 17.16
CA GLN A 59 7.27 5.86 18.61
C GLN A 59 5.87 5.58 19.15
N THR A 60 4.83 6.09 18.47
CA THR A 60 3.43 5.96 18.94
C THR A 60 2.71 4.75 18.36
N GLY A 61 3.23 4.17 17.29
CA GLY A 61 2.53 3.16 16.50
C GLY A 61 1.32 3.72 15.73
N ARG A 62 1.18 5.04 15.59
CA ARG A 62 0.04 5.65 14.88
C ARG A 62 0.47 6.18 13.52
N THR A 63 -0.27 5.80 12.48
CA THR A 63 -0.10 6.36 11.14
C THR A 63 -0.61 7.79 11.10
N SER A 64 0.23 8.71 10.65
CA SER A 64 -0.04 10.15 10.54
C SER A 64 0.12 10.68 9.11
N SER A 65 0.68 9.85 8.22
CA SER A 65 0.96 10.17 6.83
C SER A 65 0.26 9.19 5.89
N ILE A 66 0.01 9.62 4.65
CA ILE A 66 -0.55 8.75 3.60
C ILE A 66 0.61 7.99 2.94
N SER A 67 0.59 6.65 3.00
CA SER A 67 1.51 5.82 2.21
C SER A 67 0.88 5.36 0.89
N PHE A 68 1.76 5.16 -0.10
CA PHE A 68 1.42 4.55 -1.39
C PHE A 68 2.28 3.32 -1.54
N GLU A 69 1.65 2.17 -1.69
CA GLU A 69 2.31 0.90 -1.88
C GLU A 69 1.88 0.27 -3.21
N ILE A 70 2.74 -0.56 -3.78
CA ILE A 70 2.47 -1.29 -5.02
C ILE A 70 2.39 -2.77 -4.69
N LEU A 71 1.32 -3.43 -5.14
CA LEU A 71 1.16 -4.87 -5.10
C LEU A 71 1.02 -5.37 -6.53
N GLY A 72 2.07 -6.03 -7.04
CA GLY A 72 2.08 -6.65 -8.37
C GLY A 72 1.83 -8.15 -8.27
N PHE A 73 0.99 -8.68 -9.14
CA PHE A 73 0.78 -10.11 -9.30
C PHE A 73 0.30 -10.41 -10.72
N ASN A 74 0.55 -11.63 -11.20
CA ASN A 74 0.07 -12.09 -12.50
C ASN A 74 -1.40 -12.51 -12.47
N SER A 75 -1.98 -12.91 -13.60
CA SER A 75 -3.39 -13.32 -13.70
C SER A 75 -3.77 -14.54 -12.85
N LYS A 76 -2.80 -15.28 -12.31
CA LYS A 76 -3.01 -16.40 -11.36
C LYS A 76 -2.85 -15.98 -9.89
N GLY A 77 -2.50 -14.72 -9.63
CA GLY A 77 -2.24 -14.22 -8.28
C GLY A 77 -0.82 -14.50 -7.76
N GLU A 78 0.11 -14.92 -8.62
CA GLU A 78 1.51 -15.14 -8.25
C GLU A 78 2.24 -13.79 -8.24
N VAL A 79 2.95 -13.51 -7.14
CA VAL A 79 3.75 -12.28 -6.87
C VAL A 79 5.15 -12.41 -7.45
#